data_AF-A0A3D8L3B2-F1
#
_entry.id   AF-A0A3D8L3B2-F1
#
_cell.length_a   1.000
_cell.length_b   1.000
_cell.length_c   1.000
_cell.angle_alpha   90.00
_cell.angle_beta   90.00
_cell.angle_gamma   90.00
#
_symmetry.space_group_name_H-M   'P 1'
#
loop_
_entity.id
_entity.type
_entity.pdbx_description
1 polymer ?
#
loop_
_entity_poly.entity_id
_entity_poly.type
_entity_poly.pdbx_seq_one_letter_code
_entity_poly.pdbx_strand_id
1 'polypeptide(L)'
;MGNIIKAVCQCGLESGEIYQGIGFRYFENGIRIEPAYCGDCGIIVGRDMSKSFSKCPQCRKKVKFYKEDVEESEIEKELGLATDDYLPEKEQWLCPRCKRETLGSEFMGMWD
;
A
#
# COMPACT_ATOMS: atom_id res chain seq x y z
N MET A 1 -8.89 -9.70 -7.34
CA MET A 1 -8.75 -8.47 -8.13
C MET A 1 -8.21 -7.39 -7.22
N GLY A 2 -7.46 -6.46 -7.79
CA GLY A 2 -6.89 -5.36 -7.04
C GLY A 2 -6.97 -4.04 -7.79
N ASN A 3 -6.57 -2.97 -7.12
CA ASN A 3 -6.53 -1.62 -7.65
C ASN A 3 -5.13 -1.23 -8.10
N ILE A 4 -5.03 -0.60 -9.27
CA ILE A 4 -3.83 0.12 -9.68
C ILE A 4 -4.00 1.53 -9.14
N ILE A 5 -3.08 1.95 -8.28
CA ILE A 5 -3.09 3.29 -7.69
C ILE A 5 -1.77 4.00 -7.91
N LYS A 6 -1.80 5.33 -7.78
CA LYS A 6 -0.62 6.18 -7.75
C LYS A 6 -0.65 7.06 -6.50
N ALA A 7 0.44 7.09 -5.75
CA ALA A 7 0.55 7.92 -4.55
C ALA A 7 1.17 9.28 -4.92
N VAL A 8 0.47 10.37 -4.59
CA VAL A 8 0.85 11.74 -4.97
C VAL A 8 0.79 12.64 -3.74
N CYS A 9 1.84 13.44 -3.53
CA CYS A 9 1.91 14.39 -2.42
C CYS A 9 2.26 15.79 -2.91
N GLN A 10 1.69 16.79 -2.23
CA GLN A 10 1.95 18.22 -2.49
C GLN A 10 3.43 18.62 -2.39
N CYS A 11 4.27 17.85 -1.70
CA CYS A 11 5.72 18.08 -1.66
C CYS A 11 6.47 17.65 -2.94
N GLY A 12 5.75 17.23 -3.98
CA GLY A 12 6.31 16.74 -5.24
C GLY A 12 6.84 15.30 -5.15
N LEU A 13 6.34 14.51 -4.20
CA LEU A 13 6.57 13.06 -4.20
C LEU A 13 5.47 12.43 -5.07
N GLU A 14 5.90 11.64 -6.05
CA GLU A 14 5.03 10.78 -6.86
C GLU A 14 5.60 9.37 -6.88
N SER A 15 4.75 8.37 -6.67
CA SER A 15 5.13 6.98 -6.90
C SER A 15 4.95 6.59 -8.37
N GLY A 16 5.52 5.44 -8.75
CA GLY A 16 5.03 4.70 -9.91
C GLY A 16 3.67 4.06 -9.62
N GLU A 17 3.18 3.25 -10.56
CA GLU A 17 2.00 2.43 -10.36
C GLU A 17 2.21 1.43 -9.21
N ILE A 18 1.18 1.31 -8.36
CA ILE A 18 1.14 0.38 -7.25
C ILE A 18 -0.07 -0.52 -7.47
N TYR A 19 0.20 -1.81 -7.61
CA TYR A 19 -0.79 -2.87 -7.77
C TYR A 19 -1.27 -3.33 -6.38
N GLN A 20 -2.20 -2.60 -5.77
CA GLN A 20 -2.74 -2.93 -4.45
C GLN A 20 -3.78 -4.06 -4.53
N GLY A 21 -3.81 -4.94 -3.54
CA GLY A 21 -4.85 -5.94 -3.34
C GLY A 21 -4.37 -7.37 -3.54
N ILE A 22 -5.32 -8.26 -3.83
CA ILE A 22 -5.10 -9.69 -4.03
C ILE A 22 -5.41 -10.07 -5.50
N GLY A 23 -4.43 -10.58 -6.25
CA GLY A 23 -4.66 -11.07 -7.62
C GLY A 23 -5.35 -12.44 -7.65
N PHE A 24 -5.74 -12.97 -8.81
CA PHE A 24 -6.41 -14.30 -8.89
C PHE A 24 -5.60 -15.44 -8.26
N ARG A 25 -4.26 -15.33 -8.27
CA ARG A 25 -3.39 -16.36 -7.69
C ARG A 25 -3.26 -16.30 -6.17
N TYR A 26 -3.98 -15.43 -5.47
CA TYR A 26 -3.91 -15.33 -4.00
C TYR A 26 -4.15 -16.69 -3.31
N PHE A 27 -5.13 -17.48 -3.76
CA PHE A 27 -5.40 -18.79 -3.17
C PHE A 27 -4.30 -19.83 -3.45
N GLU A 28 -3.41 -19.58 -4.42
CA GLU A 28 -2.27 -20.44 -4.74
C GLU A 28 -0.99 -20.01 -3.99
N ASN A 29 -0.73 -18.70 -3.91
CA ASN A 29 0.54 -18.15 -3.45
C ASN A 29 0.46 -17.30 -2.17
N GLY A 30 -0.73 -16.94 -1.72
CA GLY A 30 -0.98 -16.09 -0.55
C GLY A 30 -0.41 -14.68 -0.66
N ILE A 31 -0.13 -14.18 -1.87
CA ILE A 31 0.50 -12.87 -2.08
C ILE A 31 -0.55 -11.77 -2.00
N ARG A 32 -0.35 -10.84 -1.05
CA ARG A 32 -1.15 -9.62 -0.91
C ARG A 32 -0.22 -8.44 -1.10
N ILE A 33 -0.45 -7.65 -2.14
CA ILE A 33 0.36 -6.46 -2.38
C ILE A 33 -0.31 -5.25 -1.74
N GLU A 34 0.43 -4.54 -0.91
CA GLU A 34 -0.04 -3.31 -0.27
C GLU A 34 0.95 -2.16 -0.50
N PRO A 35 0.47 -0.91 -0.54
CA PRO A 35 1.35 0.24 -0.59
C PRO A 35 2.18 0.34 0.69
N ALA A 36 3.48 0.47 0.50
CA ALA A 36 4.45 0.58 1.57
C ALA A 36 5.39 1.74 1.33
N TYR A 37 5.86 2.37 2.41
CA TYR A 37 6.76 3.50 2.35
C TYR A 37 8.10 3.21 3.02
N CYS A 38 9.16 3.82 2.49
CA CYS A 38 10.47 3.83 3.12
C CYS A 38 10.71 5.18 3.78
N GLY A 39 10.83 5.19 5.12
CA GLY A 39 11.09 6.40 5.88
C GLY A 39 12.44 7.07 5.57
N ASP A 40 13.45 6.30 5.16
CA ASP A 40 14.78 6.83 4.85
C ASP A 40 14.90 7.37 3.41
N CYS A 41 14.40 6.62 2.43
CA CYS A 41 14.49 7.01 1.01
C CYS A 41 13.38 7.98 0.60
N GLY A 42 12.29 8.06 1.37
CA GLY A 42 11.16 8.92 1.01
C GLY A 42 10.33 8.40 -0.16
N ILE A 43 10.41 7.11 -0.50
CA ILE A 43 9.68 6.49 -1.62
C ILE A 43 8.48 5.68 -1.14
N ILE A 44 7.52 5.48 -2.05
CA ILE A 44 6.33 4.65 -1.86
C ILE A 44 6.28 3.63 -2.99
N VAL A 45 6.04 2.37 -2.65
CA VAL A 45 6.05 1.23 -3.59
C VAL A 45 5.08 0.15 -3.14
N GLY A 46 4.54 -0.63 -4.08
CA GLY A 46 3.79 -1.85 -3.77
C GLY A 46 4.72 -2.95 -3.26
N ARG A 47 4.37 -3.56 -2.13
CA ARG A 47 5.11 -4.67 -1.53
C ARG A 47 4.20 -5.76 -1.02
N ASP A 48 4.74 -6.97 -1.04
CA ASP A 48 4.07 -8.14 -0.51
C ASP A 48 4.02 -8.09 1.02
N MET A 49 2.82 -7.99 1.56
CA MET A 49 2.53 -7.90 2.98
C MET A 49 2.45 -9.29 3.64
N SER A 50 2.30 -10.38 2.87
CA SER A 50 2.30 -11.73 3.45
C SER A 50 3.71 -12.22 3.81
N LYS A 51 4.75 -11.50 3.38
CA LYS A 51 6.14 -11.74 3.82
C LYS A 51 6.38 -11.16 5.20
N SER A 52 7.15 -11.89 6.03
CA SER A 52 7.57 -11.45 7.36
C SER A 52 8.34 -10.12 7.38
N PHE A 53 8.99 -9.76 6.27
CA PHE A 53 9.53 -8.42 6.06
C PHE A 53 9.57 -8.07 4.56
N SER A 54 9.25 -6.81 4.26
CA SER A 54 9.44 -6.22 2.94
C SER A 54 10.53 -5.15 2.96
N LYS A 55 11.32 -5.08 1.89
CA LYS A 55 12.50 -4.21 1.81
C LYS A 55 12.34 -3.10 0.77
N CYS A 56 12.88 -1.94 1.08
CA CYS A 56 12.99 -0.82 0.16
C CYS A 56 13.84 -1.24 -1.05
N PRO A 57 13.39 -1.00 -2.29
CA PRO A 57 14.18 -1.32 -3.48
C PRO A 57 15.49 -0.52 -3.57
N GLN A 58 15.55 0.69 -2.98
CA GLN A 58 16.71 1.56 -3.04
C GLN A 58 17.75 1.28 -1.94
N CYS A 59 17.34 1.32 -0.66
CA CYS A 59 18.27 1.18 0.47
C CYS A 59 18.21 -0.17 1.20
N ARG A 60 17.32 -1.08 0.78
CA ARG A 60 17.13 -2.41 1.37
C ARG A 60 16.70 -2.44 2.85
N LYS A 61 16.48 -1.28 3.48
CA LYS A 61 15.88 -1.17 4.82
C LYS A 61 14.42 -1.62 4.81
N LYS A 62 13.87 -1.92 5.99
CA LYS A 62 12.46 -2.32 6.18
C LYS A 62 11.53 -1.19 5.73
N VAL A 63 10.49 -1.54 4.96
CA VAL A 63 9.37 -0.62 4.66
C VAL A 63 8.25 -0.81 5.68
N LYS A 64 7.41 0.21 5.82
CA LYS A 64 6.18 0.16 6.62
C LYS A 64 4.97 0.19 5.69
N PHE A 65 3.91 -0.52 6.04
CA PHE A 65 2.69 -0.56 5.23
C PHE A 65 1.68 0.44 5.75
N TYR A 66 0.91 1.06 4.86
CA TYR A 66 -0.17 1.95 5.30
C TYR A 66 -1.30 1.18 6.00
N LYS A 67 -1.53 -0.08 5.59
CA LYS A 67 -2.51 -0.98 6.23
C LYS A 67 -2.16 -1.32 7.69
N GLU A 68 -0.89 -1.25 8.12
CA GLU A 68 -0.50 -1.52 9.52
C GLU A 68 -1.14 -0.53 10.50
N ASP A 69 -1.44 0.70 10.05
CA ASP A 69 -2.03 1.76 10.87
C ASP A 69 -3.57 1.81 10.73
N VAL A 70 -4.19 0.78 10.14
CA VAL A 70 -5.63 0.70 9.86
C VAL A 70 -6.22 -0.50 10.58
N GLU A 71 -7.32 -0.31 11.29
CA GLU A 71 -8.03 -1.41 11.93
C GLU A 71 -8.67 -2.32 10.88
N GLU A 72 -8.57 -3.64 11.09
CA GLU A 72 -9.24 -4.61 10.22
C GLU A 72 -10.75 -4.43 10.28
N SER A 73 -11.37 -4.40 9.09
CA SER A 73 -12.83 -4.35 8.95
C SER A 73 -13.50 -5.62 9.51
N GLU A 74 -14.79 -5.56 9.82
CA GLU A 74 -15.55 -6.74 10.26
C GLU A 74 -15.52 -7.85 9.20
N ILE A 75 -15.53 -7.48 7.91
CA ILE A 75 -15.42 -8.41 6.78
C ILE A 75 -14.07 -9.13 6.79
N GLU A 76 -12.97 -8.40 7.00
CA GLU A 76 -11.63 -8.98 7.13
C GLU A 76 -11.55 -9.97 8.30
N LYS A 77 -12.18 -9.64 9.43
CA LYS A 77 -12.23 -10.49 10.63
C LYS A 77 -13.08 -11.74 10.45
N GLU A 78 -14.27 -11.62 9.87
CA GLU A 78 -15.23 -12.72 9.76
C GLU A 78 -14.92 -13.67 8.60
N LEU A 79 -14.51 -13.13 7.44
CA LEU A 79 -14.25 -13.92 6.24
C LEU A 79 -12.77 -14.24 6.05
N GLY A 80 -11.86 -13.59 6.79
CA GLY A 80 -10.42 -13.71 6.57
C GLY A 80 -9.98 -13.17 5.19
N LEU A 81 -10.80 -12.32 4.58
CA LEU A 81 -10.58 -11.76 3.25
C LEU A 81 -10.09 -10.33 3.35
N ALA A 82 -8.86 -10.11 2.88
CA ALA A 82 -8.25 -8.79 2.73
C ALA A 82 -9.13 -7.85 1.91
N THR A 83 -9.42 -6.66 2.44
CA THR A 83 -10.05 -5.57 1.68
C THR A 83 -9.01 -4.49 1.35
N ASP A 84 -9.11 -3.94 0.15
CA ASP A 84 -8.26 -2.87 -0.39
C ASP A 84 -8.93 -1.48 -0.36
N ASP A 85 -10.12 -1.39 0.24
CA ASP A 85 -10.96 -0.18 0.27
C ASP A 85 -10.53 0.88 1.28
N TYR A 86 -9.51 0.61 2.09
CA TYR A 86 -9.13 1.49 3.20
C TYR A 86 -8.47 2.80 2.77
N LEU A 87 -7.79 2.82 1.62
CA LEU A 87 -7.09 4.03 1.16
C LEU A 87 -8.06 5.20 0.90
N PRO A 88 -9.18 4.99 0.21
CA PRO A 88 -10.25 5.99 0.08
C PRO A 88 -10.88 6.46 1.40
N GLU A 89 -10.86 5.66 2.47
CA GLU A 89 -11.49 6.03 3.76
C GLU A 89 -10.79 7.23 4.43
N LYS A 90 -9.52 7.49 4.06
CA LYS A 90 -8.74 8.62 4.55
C LYS A 90 -8.24 9.48 3.38
N GLU A 91 -8.62 10.76 3.36
CA GLU A 91 -8.22 11.68 2.29
C GLU A 91 -6.69 11.85 2.18
N GLN A 92 -5.97 11.82 3.30
CA GLN A 92 -4.54 12.09 3.35
C GLN A 92 -3.78 11.11 4.25
N TRP A 93 -2.70 10.57 3.72
CA TRP A 93 -1.81 9.62 4.37
C TRP A 93 -0.46 10.24 4.68
N LEU A 94 0.29 9.60 5.58
CA LEU A 94 1.65 10.03 5.93
C LEU A 94 2.56 9.96 4.70
N CYS A 95 3.10 11.10 4.28
CA CYS A 95 4.12 11.15 3.26
C CYS A 95 5.51 10.87 3.87
N PRO A 96 6.29 9.92 3.34
CA PRO A 96 7.61 9.60 3.87
C PRO A 96 8.66 10.69 3.59
N ARG A 97 8.38 11.62 2.68
CA ARG A 97 9.31 12.71 2.32
C ARG A 97 9.14 13.94 3.21
N CYS A 98 7.90 14.45 3.34
CA CYS A 98 7.62 15.65 4.16
C CYS A 98 7.22 15.34 5.61
N LYS A 99 6.99 14.06 5.95
CA LYS A 99 6.59 13.57 7.28
C LYS A 99 5.29 14.16 7.82
N ARG A 100 4.39 14.56 6.92
CA ARG A 100 3.05 15.09 7.22
C ARG A 100 1.99 14.23 6.52
N GLU A 101 0.77 14.30 7.01
CA GLU A 101 -0.39 13.65 6.37
C GLU A 101 -0.85 14.52 5.19
N THR A 102 -0.24 14.34 4.03
CA THR A 102 -0.53 15.12 2.82
C THR A 102 -0.45 14.27 1.54
N LEU A 103 -0.32 12.95 1.69
CA LEU A 103 -0.25 12.01 0.58
C LEU A 103 -1.66 11.56 0.19
N GLY A 104 -2.07 11.85 -1.03
CA GLY A 104 -3.28 11.28 -1.62
C GLY A 104 -2.97 10.01 -2.42
N SER A 105 -4.03 9.26 -2.73
CA SER A 105 -4.01 8.14 -3.67
C SER A 105 -4.92 8.43 -4.85
N GLU A 106 -4.38 8.33 -6.05
CA GLU A 106 -5.13 8.42 -7.31
C GLU A 106 -5.42 7.00 -7.81
N PHE A 107 -6.68 6.73 -8.15
CA PHE A 107 -7.07 5.48 -8.81
C PHE A 107 -6.70 5.52 -10.29
N MET A 108 -5.97 4.51 -10.76
CA MET A 108 -5.46 4.41 -12.13
C MET A 108 -6.13 3.28 -12.92
N GLY A 109 -6.79 2.34 -12.25
CA GLY A 109 -7.47 1.21 -12.89
C GLY A 109 -7.56 0.00 -11.97
N MET A 110 -7.97 -1.13 -12.54
CA MET A 110 -8.01 -2.42 -11.85
C MET A 110 -6.99 -3.37 -12.47
N TRP A 111 -6.48 -4.30 -11.68
CA TRP A 111 -5.57 -5.34 -12.12
C TRP A 111 -5.91 -6.68 -11.49
N ASP A 112 -5.23 -7.70 -11.99
CA ASP A 112 -5.38 -9.08 -11.60
C ASP A 112 -4.06 -9.87 -11.69
#